data_AF-A0A1U6IQF9-F1
#
_entry.id   AF-A0A1U6IQF9-F1
#
_cell.length_a   1.000
_cell.length_b   1.000
_cell.length_c   1.000
_cell.angle_alpha   90.00
_cell.angle_beta   90.00
_cell.angle_gamma   90.00
#
_symmetry.space_group_name_H-M   'P 1'
#
loop_
_entity.id
_entity.type
_entity.pdbx_description
1 polymer ?
#
loop_
_entity_poly.entity_id
_entity_poly.type
_entity_poly.pdbx_seq_one_letter_code
_entity_poly.pdbx_strand_id
1 'polypeptide(L)'
;MTQVEVLDGESGRSGGYKVDVTRGDNISRVSSEWFSRPDDERYLSLSDLFGAVRGRAERSRTRTLESAAIRVEASRDDAERLSLMLPGSDRSVAPTHWSFGQLASLVGAPAAYLRQLPAPLAGINLQYGLTSHRAEQVKTLEVEDGRVELRAVTGPEYGRYLNSQPVSPTAH
;
A
#
# COMPACT_ATOMS: atom_id res chain seq x y z
N MET A 1 49.88 -13.00 -35.14
CA MET A 1 49.86 -13.23 -33.69
C MET A 1 49.45 -11.92 -33.05
N THR A 2 48.25 -11.86 -32.48
CA THR A 2 47.83 -10.76 -31.61
C THR A 2 47.05 -11.40 -30.49
N GLN A 3 47.69 -11.46 -29.33
CA GLN A 3 47.24 -12.15 -28.14
C GLN A 3 46.19 -11.26 -27.46
N VAL A 4 44.97 -11.77 -27.31
CA VAL A 4 43.93 -11.14 -26.48
C VAL A 4 44.20 -11.57 -25.05
N GLU A 5 44.71 -10.68 -24.21
CA GLU A 5 44.74 -10.87 -22.77
C GLU A 5 43.31 -10.79 -22.23
N VAL A 6 42.79 -11.93 -21.82
CA VAL A 6 41.59 -12.02 -20.99
C VAL A 6 42.05 -11.70 -19.57
N LEU A 7 41.63 -10.55 -19.04
CA LEU A 7 41.80 -10.23 -17.63
C LEU A 7 40.87 -11.14 -16.83
N ASP A 8 41.43 -12.18 -16.21
CA ASP A 8 40.77 -12.97 -15.18
C ASP A 8 40.39 -12.07 -14.01
N GLY A 9 39.10 -11.69 -13.96
CA GLY A 9 38.53 -11.03 -12.81
C GLY A 9 38.42 -12.03 -11.66
N GLU A 10 39.39 -12.02 -10.75
CA GLU A 10 39.28 -12.73 -9.48
C GLU A 10 37.95 -12.38 -8.81
N SER A 11 37.13 -13.41 -8.60
CA SER A 11 35.89 -13.33 -7.84
C SER A 11 36.23 -13.12 -6.36
N GLY A 12 36.59 -11.88 -6.02
CA GLY A 12 36.75 -11.43 -4.65
C GLY A 12 35.44 -11.67 -3.90
N ARG A 13 35.44 -12.65 -2.99
CA ARG A 13 34.37 -12.86 -2.01
C ARG A 13 34.07 -11.50 -1.38
N SER A 14 32.85 -11.02 -1.53
CA SER A 14 32.36 -9.80 -0.88
C SER A 14 32.54 -9.93 0.63
N GLY A 15 33.67 -9.46 1.14
CA GLY A 15 33.91 -9.31 2.56
C GLY A 15 32.96 -8.23 3.07
N GLY A 16 32.24 -8.54 4.14
CA GLY A 16 31.30 -7.59 4.76
C GLY A 16 31.96 -6.23 5.00
N TYR A 17 31.18 -5.17 4.80
CA TYR A 17 31.62 -3.79 5.02
C TYR A 17 32.14 -3.64 6.46
N LYS A 18 33.46 -3.48 6.63
CA LYS A 18 34.08 -3.29 7.94
C LYS A 18 33.85 -1.86 8.40
N VAL A 19 32.95 -1.68 9.36
CA VAL A 19 32.68 -0.38 9.99
C VAL A 19 33.83 -0.03 10.95
N ASP A 20 34.44 1.15 10.77
CA ASP A 20 35.39 1.72 11.73
C ASP A 20 34.63 2.45 12.84
N VAL A 21 34.49 1.77 13.99
CA VAL A 21 33.76 2.27 15.16
C VAL A 21 34.39 3.48 15.84
N THR A 22 35.62 3.86 15.46
CA THR A 22 36.34 5.01 16.04
C THR A 22 36.09 6.33 15.29
N ARG A 23 35.48 6.26 14.10
CA ARG A 23 35.25 7.42 13.22
C ARG A 23 33.81 7.94 13.22
N GLY A 24 32.94 7.44 14.10
CA GLY A 24 31.53 7.81 14.13
C GLY A 24 31.04 8.20 15.53
N ASP A 25 30.00 9.03 15.57
CA ASP A 25 29.29 9.40 16.79
C ASP A 25 28.16 8.41 17.10
N ASN A 26 27.88 8.16 18.40
CA ASN A 26 26.76 7.32 18.82
C ASN A 26 25.44 8.11 18.76
N ILE A 27 24.57 7.76 17.81
CA ILE A 27 23.23 8.35 17.68
C ILE A 27 22.20 7.44 18.36
N SER A 28 22.00 7.64 19.66
CA SER A 28 21.03 6.87 20.46
C SER A 28 19.57 7.07 20.02
N ARG A 29 19.26 8.20 19.37
CA ARG A 29 17.92 8.52 18.86
C ARG A 29 17.38 7.47 17.89
N VAL A 30 18.22 6.98 16.96
CA VAL A 30 17.80 5.99 15.96
C VAL A 30 17.38 4.68 16.64
N SER A 31 18.14 4.25 17.64
CA SER A 31 17.82 3.06 18.44
C SER A 31 16.53 3.24 19.24
N SER A 32 16.33 4.41 19.85
CA SER A 32 15.09 4.73 20.58
C SER A 32 13.86 4.78 19.67
N GLU A 33 13.98 5.37 18.48
CA GLU A 33 12.92 5.42 17.48
C GLU A 33 12.56 4.02 16.99
N TRP A 34 13.56 3.18 16.68
CA TRP A 34 13.34 1.79 16.30
C TRP A 34 12.69 0.98 17.43
N PHE A 35 13.14 1.17 18.67
CA PHE A 35 12.59 0.47 19.84
C PHE A 35 11.13 0.86 20.12
N SER A 36 10.77 2.13 19.85
CA SER A 36 9.41 2.65 20.02
C SER A 36 8.42 2.17 18.97
N ARG A 37 8.89 1.47 17.91
CA ARG A 37 7.99 0.93 16.89
C ARG A 37 7.18 -0.24 17.44
N PRO A 38 5.93 -0.39 16.97
CA PRO A 38 5.16 -1.61 17.14
C PRO A 38 5.92 -2.86 16.69
N ASP A 39 5.61 -4.01 17.29
CA ASP A 39 6.30 -5.28 17.00
C ASP A 39 6.21 -5.68 15.52
N ASP A 40 5.11 -5.35 14.84
CA ASP A 40 4.89 -5.62 13.42
C ASP A 40 5.69 -4.71 12.46
N GLU A 41 6.36 -3.68 13.00
CA GLU A 41 7.27 -2.79 12.29
C GLU A 41 8.74 -2.95 12.71
N ARG A 42 9.03 -3.91 13.59
CA ARG A 42 10.35 -4.14 14.18
C ARG A 42 10.93 -5.48 13.72
N TYR A 43 11.82 -5.44 12.72
CA TYR A 43 12.45 -6.63 12.16
C TYR A 43 13.91 -6.77 12.63
N LEU A 44 14.28 -7.98 13.07
CA LEU A 44 15.63 -8.29 13.57
C LEU A 44 16.62 -8.71 12.47
N SER A 45 16.12 -9.03 11.28
CA SER A 45 16.94 -9.37 10.12
C SER A 45 16.31 -8.92 8.80
N LEU A 46 17.13 -8.82 7.75
CA LEU A 46 16.65 -8.55 6.39
C LEU A 46 15.73 -9.67 5.88
N SER A 47 15.96 -10.92 6.30
CA SER A 47 15.11 -12.06 5.96
C SER A 47 13.72 -11.92 6.59
N ASP A 48 13.64 -11.46 7.84
CA ASP A 48 12.35 -11.23 8.52
C ASP A 48 11.59 -10.07 7.89
N LEU A 49 12.29 -8.96 7.59
CA LEU A 49 11.72 -7.83 6.85
C LEU A 49 11.19 -8.29 5.48
N PHE A 50 11.99 -9.03 4.73
CA PHE A 50 11.60 -9.55 3.42
C PHE A 50 10.39 -10.48 3.52
N GLY A 51 10.38 -11.40 4.49
CA GLY A 51 9.25 -12.30 4.76
C GLY A 51 7.96 -11.54 5.07
N ALA A 52 8.03 -10.53 5.95
CA ALA A 52 6.87 -9.72 6.32
C ALA A 52 6.31 -8.93 5.13
N VAL A 53 7.19 -8.29 4.36
CA VAL A 53 6.81 -7.50 3.18
C VAL A 53 6.26 -8.38 2.07
N ARG A 54 6.90 -9.52 1.80
CA ARG A 54 6.44 -10.50 0.82
C ARG A 54 5.09 -11.09 1.22
N GLY A 55 4.89 -11.46 2.48
CA GLY A 55 3.60 -11.96 2.97
C GLY A 55 2.48 -10.91 2.86
N ARG A 56 2.79 -9.62 3.02
CA ARG A 56 1.83 -8.53 2.75
C ARG A 56 1.50 -8.43 1.26
N ALA A 57 2.51 -8.54 0.40
CA ALA A 57 2.33 -8.52 -1.05
C ALA A 57 1.46 -9.70 -1.55
N GLU A 58 1.68 -10.90 -1.04
CA GLU A 58 0.92 -12.11 -1.40
C GLU A 58 -0.56 -12.03 -0.99
N ARG A 59 -0.86 -11.31 0.11
CA ARG A 59 -2.24 -11.02 0.56
C ARG A 59 -2.86 -9.79 -0.08
N SER A 60 -2.12 -9.10 -0.96
CA SER A 60 -2.60 -7.91 -1.64
C SER A 60 -3.20 -8.25 -3.01
N ARG A 61 -4.27 -7.55 -3.38
CA ARG A 61 -4.91 -7.69 -4.68
C ARG A 61 -5.13 -6.33 -5.30
N THR A 62 -4.83 -6.21 -6.58
CA THR A 62 -5.07 -5.00 -7.37
C THR A 62 -6.14 -5.27 -8.41
N ARG A 63 -7.06 -4.33 -8.62
CA ARG A 63 -8.08 -4.39 -9.69
C ARG A 63 -8.24 -3.04 -10.35
N THR A 64 -8.32 -3.02 -11.68
CA THR A 64 -8.81 -1.86 -12.44
C THR A 64 -10.29 -2.08 -12.72
N LEU A 65 -11.12 -1.12 -12.32
CA LEU A 65 -12.58 -1.22 -12.40
C LEU A 65 -13.20 0.16 -12.62
N GLU A 66 -14.41 0.18 -13.16
CA GLU A 66 -15.21 1.40 -13.28
C GLU A 66 -15.65 1.87 -11.89
N SER A 67 -15.37 3.14 -11.54
CA SER A 67 -15.77 3.72 -10.25
C SER A 67 -17.27 3.61 -9.98
N ALA A 68 -18.11 3.78 -11.01
CA ALA A 68 -19.56 3.64 -10.92
C ALA A 68 -20.04 2.22 -10.60
N ALA A 69 -19.21 1.19 -10.80
CA ALA A 69 -19.53 -0.19 -10.45
C ALA A 69 -19.27 -0.51 -8.97
N ILE A 70 -18.61 0.38 -8.23
CA ILE A 70 -18.41 0.24 -6.78
C ILE A 70 -19.75 0.49 -6.08
N ARG A 71 -20.19 -0.50 -5.29
CA ARG A 71 -21.39 -0.36 -4.45
C ARG A 71 -20.98 -0.07 -3.01
N VAL A 72 -21.62 0.89 -2.38
CA VAL A 72 -21.40 1.25 -0.99
C VAL A 72 -22.46 0.57 -0.13
N GLU A 73 -22.02 -0.08 0.94
CA GLU A 73 -22.85 -0.76 1.91
C GLU A 73 -22.67 -0.12 3.28
N ALA A 74 -23.76 0.35 3.87
CA ALA A 74 -23.83 0.88 5.23
C ALA A 74 -25.23 0.63 5.78
N SER A 75 -25.33 0.11 7.00
CA SER A 75 -26.61 -0.21 7.64
C SER A 75 -27.04 0.90 8.60
N ARG A 76 -28.35 1.18 8.67
CA ARG A 76 -28.90 2.11 9.68
C ARG A 76 -28.72 1.60 11.11
N ASP A 77 -28.55 0.29 11.28
CA ASP A 77 -28.36 -0.35 12.58
C ASP A 77 -26.91 -0.26 13.07
N ASP A 78 -25.97 0.18 12.21
CA ASP A 78 -24.56 0.35 12.54
C ASP A 78 -24.03 1.66 11.94
N ALA A 79 -24.05 2.71 12.77
CA ALA A 79 -23.66 4.06 12.37
C ALA A 79 -22.17 4.21 12.04
N GLU A 80 -21.31 3.26 12.43
CA GLU A 80 -19.86 3.37 12.27
C GLU A 80 -19.32 2.56 11.10
N ARG A 81 -20.11 1.58 10.61
CA ARG A 81 -19.63 0.63 9.60
C ARG A 81 -20.05 1.01 8.19
N LEU A 82 -19.03 1.27 7.37
CA LEU A 82 -19.13 1.42 5.92
C LEU A 82 -18.21 0.42 5.23
N SER A 83 -18.73 -0.31 4.26
CA SER A 83 -17.98 -1.22 3.39
C SER A 83 -18.34 -1.01 1.92
N LEU A 84 -17.54 -1.59 1.04
CA LEU A 84 -17.69 -1.48 -0.40
C LEU A 84 -17.77 -2.88 -1.00
N MET A 85 -18.67 -3.07 -1.96
CA MET A 85 -18.69 -4.23 -2.84
C MET A 85 -18.05 -3.84 -4.17
N LEU A 86 -16.92 -4.46 -4.48
CA LEU A 86 -16.22 -4.27 -5.74
C LEU A 86 -16.74 -5.27 -6.78
N PRO A 87 -16.84 -4.89 -8.06
CA PRO A 87 -17.24 -5.81 -9.14
C PRO A 87 -16.32 -7.04 -9.19
N GLY A 88 -16.93 -8.23 -9.25
CA GLY A 88 -16.20 -9.51 -9.26
C GLY A 88 -15.55 -9.89 -7.92
N SER A 89 -16.01 -9.31 -6.80
CA SER A 89 -15.68 -9.74 -5.44
C SER A 89 -16.94 -10.14 -4.70
N ASP A 90 -16.92 -11.32 -4.08
CA ASP A 90 -18.01 -11.77 -3.18
C ASP A 90 -17.81 -11.31 -1.74
N ARG A 91 -16.67 -10.66 -1.46
CA ARG A 91 -16.33 -10.14 -0.13
C ARG A 91 -16.38 -8.61 -0.15
N SER A 92 -17.07 -8.05 0.85
CA SER A 92 -17.06 -6.63 1.14
C SER A 92 -15.68 -6.18 1.60
N VAL A 93 -15.24 -5.00 1.18
CA VAL A 93 -13.97 -4.40 1.59
C VAL A 93 -14.21 -3.14 2.40
N ALA A 94 -13.51 -3.00 3.53
CA ALA A 94 -13.57 -1.80 4.36
C ALA A 94 -12.55 -0.75 3.87
N PRO A 95 -12.94 0.49 3.53
CA PRO A 95 -11.98 1.54 3.26
C PRO A 95 -11.22 1.92 4.53
N THR A 96 -9.92 2.19 4.37
CA THR A 96 -9.12 2.86 5.40
C THR A 96 -9.41 4.35 5.41
N HIS A 97 -8.94 5.06 6.43
CA HIS A 97 -9.04 6.53 6.47
C HIS A 97 -8.47 7.19 5.19
N TRP A 98 -7.35 6.65 4.67
CA TRP A 98 -6.71 7.12 3.46
C TRP A 98 -7.55 6.86 2.21
N SER A 99 -7.92 5.60 1.95
CA SER A 99 -8.68 5.25 0.74
C SER A 99 -10.09 5.84 0.74
N PHE A 100 -10.72 6.03 1.91
CA PHE A 100 -11.95 6.80 2.02
C PHE A 100 -11.76 8.24 1.54
N GLY A 101 -10.64 8.87 1.92
CA GLY A 101 -10.29 10.21 1.44
C GLY A 101 -10.10 10.25 -0.08
N GLN A 102 -9.47 9.22 -0.65
CA GLN A 102 -9.31 9.10 -2.10
C GLN A 102 -10.65 8.93 -2.82
N LEU A 103 -11.56 8.09 -2.29
CA LEU A 103 -12.92 7.92 -2.83
C LEU A 103 -13.74 9.21 -2.75
N ALA A 104 -13.67 9.94 -1.64
CA ALA A 104 -14.35 11.22 -1.50
C ALA A 104 -13.79 12.26 -2.50
N SER A 105 -12.46 12.34 -2.63
CA SER A 105 -11.81 13.22 -3.60
C SER A 105 -12.17 12.88 -5.05
N LEU A 106 -12.28 11.59 -5.37
CA LEU A 106 -12.67 11.11 -6.70
C LEU A 106 -14.02 11.70 -7.13
N VAL A 107 -14.98 11.76 -6.20
CA VAL A 107 -16.33 12.26 -6.47
C VAL A 107 -16.51 13.75 -6.15
N GLY A 108 -15.42 14.47 -5.88
CA GLY A 108 -15.45 15.89 -5.54
C GLY A 108 -16.07 16.23 -4.17
N ALA A 109 -16.17 15.25 -3.26
CA ALA A 109 -16.77 15.43 -1.95
C ALA A 109 -15.72 15.77 -0.86
N PRO A 110 -16.05 16.64 0.12
CA PRO A 110 -15.15 16.93 1.24
C PRO A 110 -15.04 15.73 2.20
N ALA A 111 -13.91 15.02 2.18
CA ALA A 111 -13.69 13.82 3.00
C ALA A 111 -13.86 14.08 4.51
N ALA A 112 -13.40 15.24 5.00
CA ALA A 112 -13.51 15.59 6.41
C ALA A 112 -14.97 15.71 6.86
N TYR A 113 -15.84 16.27 6.01
CA TYR A 113 -17.27 16.37 6.29
C TYR A 113 -17.93 14.98 6.27
N LEU A 114 -17.67 14.17 5.24
CA LEU A 114 -18.28 12.83 5.14
C LEU A 114 -17.91 11.92 6.32
N ARG A 115 -16.72 12.07 6.91
CA ARG A 115 -16.29 11.30 8.11
C ARG A 115 -17.02 11.69 9.39
N GLN A 116 -17.64 12.87 9.44
CA GLN A 116 -18.43 13.31 10.60
C GLN A 116 -19.88 12.81 10.53
N LEU A 117 -20.29 12.28 9.36
CA LEU A 117 -21.62 11.73 9.17
C LEU A 117 -21.67 10.27 9.62
N PRO A 118 -22.81 9.80 10.14
CA PRO A 118 -23.08 8.38 10.26
C PRO A 118 -22.86 7.65 8.93
N ALA A 119 -22.31 6.43 9.00
CA ALA A 119 -21.96 5.61 7.85
C ALA A 119 -23.07 5.51 6.79
N PRO A 120 -24.37 5.38 7.12
CA PRO A 120 -25.43 5.39 6.11
C PRO A 120 -25.52 6.69 5.30
N LEU A 121 -25.35 7.84 5.95
CA LEU A 121 -25.39 9.14 5.27
C LEU A 121 -24.14 9.37 4.45
N ALA A 122 -22.96 9.06 5.00
CA ALA A 122 -21.71 9.09 4.26
C ALA A 122 -21.79 8.17 3.02
N GLY A 123 -22.36 6.97 3.19
CA GLY A 123 -22.49 5.96 2.16
C GLY A 123 -23.41 6.37 1.02
N ILE A 124 -24.57 6.98 1.31
CA ILE A 124 -25.49 7.50 0.27
C ILE A 124 -24.82 8.61 -0.54
N ASN A 125 -24.17 9.57 0.13
CA ASN A 125 -23.47 10.66 -0.55
C ASN A 125 -22.34 10.13 -1.44
N LEU A 126 -21.56 9.17 -0.92
CA LEU A 126 -20.48 8.56 -1.67
C LEU A 126 -20.99 7.74 -2.86
N GLN A 127 -22.05 6.95 -2.67
CA GLN A 127 -22.67 6.16 -3.73
C GLN A 127 -23.21 7.05 -4.85
N TYR A 128 -23.90 8.14 -4.51
CA TYR A 128 -24.38 9.12 -5.49
C TYR A 128 -23.23 9.68 -6.31
N GLY A 129 -22.16 10.12 -5.64
CA GLY A 129 -20.94 10.60 -6.27
C GLY A 129 -20.35 9.57 -7.23
N LEU A 130 -20.16 8.33 -6.80
CA LEU A 130 -19.58 7.26 -7.61
C LEU A 130 -20.40 6.95 -8.86
N THR A 131 -21.74 6.96 -8.75
CA THR A 131 -22.64 6.70 -9.90
C THR A 131 -22.77 7.86 -10.87
N SER A 132 -22.62 9.10 -10.37
CA SER A 132 -22.76 10.32 -11.17
C SER A 132 -21.43 10.77 -11.78
N HIS A 133 -20.31 10.28 -11.24
CA HIS A 133 -18.98 10.54 -11.77
C HIS A 133 -18.80 9.82 -13.11
N ARG A 134 -18.40 10.57 -14.14
CA ARG A 134 -18.40 10.11 -15.53
C ARG A 134 -17.28 9.08 -15.75
N ALA A 135 -17.61 7.79 -15.60
CA ALA A 135 -16.82 6.61 -15.95
C ALA A 135 -15.29 6.81 -15.88
N GLU A 136 -14.78 7.11 -14.68
CA GLU A 136 -13.36 7.00 -14.41
C GLU A 136 -13.04 5.57 -13.97
N GLN A 137 -12.19 4.89 -14.75
CA GLN A 137 -11.54 3.68 -14.28
C GLN A 137 -10.62 4.02 -13.13
N VAL A 138 -10.68 3.22 -12.07
CA VAL A 138 -9.80 3.35 -10.91
C VAL A 138 -9.08 2.05 -10.67
N LYS A 139 -7.86 2.17 -10.18
CA LYS A 139 -7.07 1.05 -9.67
C LYS A 139 -7.20 1.00 -8.16
N THR A 140 -7.69 -0.11 -7.66
CA THR A 140 -7.87 -0.40 -6.24
C THR A 140 -6.74 -1.28 -5.72
N LEU A 141 -6.35 -1.10 -4.46
CA LEU A 141 -5.43 -1.97 -3.74
C LEU A 141 -6.11 -2.50 -2.48
N GLU A 142 -6.37 -3.80 -2.46
CA GLU A 142 -6.93 -4.53 -1.33
C GLU A 142 -5.81 -5.28 -0.61
N VAL A 143 -5.91 -5.38 0.72
CA VAL A 143 -5.03 -6.22 1.53
C VAL A 143 -5.89 -6.99 2.52
N GLU A 144 -5.67 -8.31 2.60
CA GLU A 144 -6.34 -9.16 3.55
C GLU A 144 -5.50 -9.31 4.83
N ASP A 145 -5.99 -8.76 5.94
CA ASP A 145 -5.33 -8.83 7.25
C ASP A 145 -6.39 -8.91 8.37
N GLY A 146 -6.91 -10.12 8.60
CA GLY A 146 -8.08 -10.37 9.45
C GLY A 146 -9.41 -9.97 8.78
N ARG A 147 -9.47 -8.79 8.16
CA ARG A 147 -10.52 -8.37 7.23
C ARG A 147 -9.92 -7.86 5.92
N VAL A 148 -10.73 -7.82 4.86
CA VAL A 148 -10.30 -7.22 3.59
C VAL A 148 -10.40 -5.71 3.72
N GLU A 149 -9.27 -5.03 3.59
CA GLU A 149 -9.18 -3.57 3.65
C GLU A 149 -8.81 -3.00 2.28
N LEU A 150 -9.47 -1.91 1.90
CA LEU A 150 -9.12 -1.13 0.72
C LEU A 150 -8.06 -0.12 1.17
N ARG A 151 -6.81 -0.37 0.80
CA ARG A 151 -5.67 0.45 1.20
C ARG A 151 -5.47 1.66 0.29
N ALA A 152 -5.87 1.57 -0.98
CA ALA A 152 -5.83 2.71 -1.89
C ALA A 152 -6.83 2.61 -3.05
N VAL A 153 -7.20 3.78 -3.56
CA VAL A 153 -7.93 3.99 -4.81
C VAL A 153 -7.20 5.08 -5.58
N THR A 154 -6.70 4.76 -6.77
CA THR A 154 -5.91 5.68 -7.60
C THR A 154 -6.38 5.64 -9.04
N GLY A 155 -5.87 6.53 -9.90
CA GLY A 155 -6.08 6.44 -11.33
C GLY A 155 -5.60 5.11 -11.94
N PRO A 156 -6.09 4.73 -13.12
CA PRO A 156 -5.85 3.41 -13.72
C PRO A 156 -4.37 3.22 -14.09
N GLU A 157 -3.72 4.29 -14.52
CA GLU A 157 -2.31 4.32 -14.92
C GLU A 157 -1.33 4.42 -13.75
N TYR A 158 -1.83 4.50 -12.50
CA TYR A 158 -0.93 4.58 -11.35
C TYR A 158 -0.17 3.24 -11.19
N GLY A 159 1.15 3.29 -11.43
CA GLY A 159 2.07 2.18 -11.23
C GLY A 159 2.42 2.01 -9.74
N ARG A 160 2.50 0.76 -9.27
CA ARG A 160 2.92 0.44 -7.90
C ARG A 160 4.05 -0.56 -7.95
N TYR A 161 5.12 -0.27 -7.23
CA TYR A 161 6.19 -1.21 -6.93
C TYR A 161 5.95 -1.82 -5.56
N LEU A 162 6.03 -3.14 -5.47
CA LEU A 162 5.91 -3.84 -4.19
C LEU A 162 7.25 -3.76 -3.47
N ASN A 163 7.23 -3.50 -2.16
CA ASN A 163 8.45 -3.47 -1.35
C ASN A 163 9.22 -4.81 -1.38
N SER A 164 8.57 -5.92 -1.75
CA SER A 164 9.20 -7.25 -1.93
C SER A 164 9.89 -7.40 -3.28
N GLN A 165 9.64 -6.50 -4.22
CA GLN A 165 10.24 -6.55 -5.54
C GLN A 165 11.59 -5.85 -5.53
N PRO A 166 12.62 -6.45 -6.17
CA PRO A 166 13.85 -5.73 -6.43
C PRO A 166 13.56 -4.59 -7.39
N VAL A 167 14.01 -3.38 -7.04
CA VAL A 167 14.09 -2.27 -7.98
C VAL A 167 15.40 -2.42 -8.74
N SER A 168 15.31 -2.79 -10.02
CA SER A 168 16.48 -2.69 -10.89
C SER A 168 16.80 -1.20 -11.07
N PRO A 169 18.04 -0.74 -10.82
CA PRO A 169 18.41 0.60 -11.21
C PRO A 169 18.38 0.63 -12.74
N THR A 170 17.38 1.30 -13.30
CA THR A 170 17.42 1.68 -14.71
C THR A 170 18.58 2.66 -14.83
N ALA A 171 19.73 2.20 -15.33
CA ALA A 171 20.80 3.08 -15.76
C ALA A 171 20.23 3.92 -16.92
N HIS A 172 20.03 5.20 -16.67
CA HIS A 172 19.79 6.20 -17.71
C HIS A 172 21.12 6.57 -18.38
#